data_AF-A0A956E552-F1
#
_entry.id   AF-A0A956E552-F1
#
_cell.length_a   1.000
_cell.length_b   1.000
_cell.length_c   1.000
_cell.angle_alpha   90.00
_cell.angle_beta   90.00
_cell.angle_gamma   90.00
#
_symmetry.space_group_name_H-M   'P 1'
#
loop_
_entity.id
_entity.type
_entity.pdbx_description
1 polymer ?
#
loop_
_entity_poly.entity_id
_entity_poly.type
_entity_poly.pdbx_seq_one_letter_code
_entity_poly.pdbx_strand_id
1 'polypeptide(L)'
;MSDEELALPDLQDAVLSPGVLSSLLNDIEQCSELLEVRVKSRAFAHSSAAALGLTDVPSHLGAGHAVQLRYRHGGRQWLDTLMPVADGVRLVRMQAPA
;
A
#
# COMPACT_ATOMS: atom_id res chain seq x y z
N MET A 1 2.88 -9.91 36.56
CA MET A 1 3.00 -8.98 35.43
C MET A 1 3.07 -9.87 34.21
N SER A 2 1.96 -10.02 33.50
CA SER A 2 1.90 -10.84 32.29
C SER A 2 2.69 -10.12 31.20
N ASP A 3 3.77 -10.74 30.74
CA ASP A 3 4.39 -10.43 29.45
C ASP A 3 3.32 -10.68 28.40
N GLU A 4 2.57 -9.63 28.05
CA GLU A 4 1.79 -9.62 26.84
C GLU A 4 2.82 -9.53 25.71
N GLU A 5 3.20 -10.69 25.21
CA GLU A 5 4.13 -10.88 24.10
C GLU A 5 3.70 -9.94 22.97
N LEU A 6 4.47 -8.87 22.76
CA LEU A 6 4.22 -7.89 21.70
C LEU A 6 4.45 -8.56 20.34
N ALA A 7 3.46 -9.34 19.91
CA ALA A 7 3.48 -10.04 18.64
C ALA A 7 3.46 -8.98 17.53
N LEU A 8 4.52 -8.94 16.74
CA LEU A 8 4.56 -8.10 15.56
C LEU A 8 3.48 -8.58 14.59
N PRO A 9 2.77 -7.66 13.91
CA PRO A 9 1.77 -8.04 12.93
C PRO A 9 2.41 -8.82 11.78
N ASP A 10 1.70 -9.83 11.29
CA ASP A 10 2.15 -10.64 10.16
C ASP A 10 2.43 -9.74 8.95
N LEU A 11 3.61 -9.93 8.38
CA LEU A 11 4.08 -9.25 7.19
C LEU A 11 3.97 -10.20 6.00
N GLN A 12 3.21 -9.80 4.99
CA GLN A 12 3.17 -10.50 3.71
C GLN A 12 4.01 -9.75 2.70
N ASP A 13 4.86 -10.46 1.94
CA ASP A 13 5.63 -9.88 0.85
C ASP A 13 5.49 -10.68 -0.45
N ALA A 14 5.41 -9.97 -1.56
CA ALA A 14 5.27 -10.56 -2.89
C ALA A 14 5.78 -9.62 -3.97
N VAL A 15 6.20 -10.17 -5.13
CA VAL A 15 6.43 -9.38 -6.35
C VAL A 15 5.22 -9.57 -7.26
N LEU A 16 4.54 -8.47 -7.54
CA LEU A 16 3.33 -8.43 -8.37
C LEU A 16 3.71 -8.18 -9.83
N SER A 17 3.15 -8.98 -10.73
CA SER A 17 3.15 -8.67 -12.16
C SER A 17 2.18 -7.51 -12.44
N PRO A 18 2.28 -6.87 -13.62
CA PRO A 18 1.37 -5.77 -13.97
C PRO A 18 -0.12 -6.14 -13.92
N GLY A 19 -0.47 -7.37 -14.35
CA GLY A 19 -1.84 -7.86 -14.29
C GLY A 19 -2.35 -8.02 -12.86
N VAL A 20 -1.53 -8.60 -11.97
CA VAL A 20 -1.89 -8.79 -10.56
C VAL A 20 -1.98 -7.45 -9.83
N LEU A 21 -1.10 -6.49 -10.13
CA LEU A 21 -1.19 -5.14 -9.57
C LEU A 21 -2.51 -4.47 -9.99
N SER A 22 -2.89 -4.56 -11.27
CA SER A 22 -4.14 -3.99 -11.75
C SER A 22 -5.36 -4.62 -11.07
N SER A 23 -5.36 -5.96 -10.89
CA SER A 23 -6.42 -6.65 -10.15
C SER A 23 -6.47 -6.19 -8.69
N LEU A 24 -5.32 -6.09 -8.02
CA LEU A 24 -5.25 -5.62 -6.64
C LEU A 24 -5.86 -4.21 -6.48
N LEU A 25 -5.50 -3.27 -7.35
CA LEU A 25 -6.02 -1.90 -7.27
C LEU A 25 -7.53 -1.87 -7.51
N ASN A 26 -8.02 -2.65 -8.48
CA ASN A 26 -9.46 -2.81 -8.73
C ASN A 26 -10.19 -3.43 -7.53
N ASP A 27 -9.64 -4.47 -6.89
CA ASP A 27 -10.24 -5.10 -5.73
C ASP A 27 -10.29 -4.15 -4.53
N ILE A 28 -9.25 -3.33 -4.32
CA ILE A 28 -9.29 -2.29 -3.28
C ILE A 28 -10.39 -1.27 -3.59
N GLU A 29 -10.50 -0.83 -4.85
CA GLU A 29 -11.51 0.14 -5.27
C GLU A 29 -12.95 -0.38 -5.09
N GLN A 30 -13.20 -1.65 -5.43
CA GLN A 30 -14.54 -2.23 -5.48
C GLN A 30 -14.97 -2.89 -4.15
N CYS A 31 -14.02 -3.43 -3.39
CA CYS A 31 -14.31 -4.28 -2.22
C CYS A 31 -13.87 -3.66 -0.89
N SER A 32 -13.25 -2.48 -0.90
CA SER A 32 -12.66 -1.87 0.29
C SER A 32 -13.03 -0.39 0.43
N GLU A 33 -12.87 0.14 1.63
CA GLU A 33 -12.92 1.59 1.86
C GLU A 33 -11.48 2.13 1.81
N LEU A 34 -11.15 2.89 0.76
CA LEU A 34 -9.85 3.55 0.65
C LEU A 34 -9.77 4.71 1.64
N LEU A 35 -8.76 4.70 2.50
CA LEU A 35 -8.55 5.72 3.54
C LEU A 35 -7.46 6.72 3.15
N GLU A 36 -6.38 6.26 2.51
CA GLU A 36 -5.25 7.11 2.13
C GLU A 36 -4.42 6.47 1.02
N VAL A 37 -3.93 7.31 0.09
CA VAL A 37 -2.85 6.99 -0.85
C VAL A 37 -1.72 7.99 -0.60
N ARG A 38 -0.51 7.50 -0.32
CA ARG A 38 0.66 8.34 -0.03
C ARG A 38 1.84 7.92 -0.89
N VAL A 39 2.41 8.87 -1.63
CA VAL A 39 3.66 8.65 -2.38
C VAL A 39 4.85 8.84 -1.44
N LYS A 40 5.75 7.86 -1.41
CA LYS A 40 7.03 7.90 -0.72
C LYS A 40 8.12 8.16 -1.74
N SER A 41 8.47 9.43 -1.95
CA SER A 41 9.59 9.85 -2.79
C SER A 41 10.62 10.64 -2.00
N ARG A 42 11.88 10.59 -2.42
CA ARG A 42 13.03 11.18 -1.72
C ARG A 42 13.03 12.72 -1.69
N ALA A 43 12.22 13.36 -2.54
CA ALA A 43 12.20 14.80 -2.75
C ALA A 43 10.89 15.50 -2.36
N PHE A 44 9.82 14.76 -2.03
CA PHE A 44 8.58 15.37 -1.60
C PHE A 44 8.62 15.67 -0.09
N ALA A 45 9.24 16.80 0.24
CA ALA A 45 8.98 17.50 1.48
C ALA A 45 7.50 17.95 1.47
N HIS A 46 6.65 17.16 2.13
CA HIS A 46 5.34 17.58 2.65
C HIS A 46 4.51 18.51 1.72
N SER A 47 4.41 18.22 0.42
CA SER A 47 3.56 19.03 -0.45
C SER A 47 2.09 18.70 -0.18
N SER A 48 1.30 19.75 0.05
CA SER A 48 -0.14 19.70 0.32
C SER A 48 -0.86 18.62 -0.49
N ALA A 49 -1.55 17.75 0.23
CA ALA A 49 -2.29 16.61 -0.28
C ALA A 49 -3.38 17.04 -1.27
N ALA A 50 -3.07 17.05 -2.56
CA ALA A 50 -4.08 16.61 -3.50
C ALA A 50 -4.40 15.15 -3.13
N ALA A 51 -5.68 14.83 -2.91
CA ALA A 51 -6.08 13.46 -2.60
C ALA A 51 -5.73 12.58 -3.80
N LEU A 52 -4.63 11.82 -3.68
CA LEU A 52 -4.23 10.87 -4.70
C LEU A 52 -5.23 9.71 -4.72
N GLY A 53 -5.65 9.33 -5.92
CA GLY A 53 -6.52 8.18 -6.13
C GLY A 53 -5.73 6.91 -6.43
N LEU A 54 -6.42 5.77 -6.44
CA LEU A 54 -5.84 4.49 -6.89
C LEU A 54 -5.41 4.54 -8.37
N THR A 55 -6.07 5.39 -9.17
CA THR A 55 -5.77 5.60 -10.59
C THR A 55 -4.38 6.21 -10.84
N ASP A 56 -3.82 6.93 -9.86
CA ASP A 56 -2.52 7.59 -9.99
C ASP A 56 -1.35 6.67 -9.62
N VAL A 57 -1.65 5.54 -8.95
CA VAL A 57 -0.66 4.61 -8.41
C VAL A 57 0.26 4.04 -9.49
N PRO A 58 -0.23 3.56 -10.66
CA PRO A 58 0.65 3.03 -11.70
C PRO A 58 1.64 4.07 -12.25
N SER A 59 1.20 5.32 -12.41
CA SER A 59 2.03 6.42 -12.90
C SER A 59 3.18 6.73 -11.92
N HIS A 60 2.90 6.75 -10.62
CA HIS A 60 3.94 6.96 -9.61
C HIS A 60 4.93 5.79 -9.52
N LEU A 61 4.44 4.56 -9.61
CA LEU A 61 5.31 3.37 -9.64
C LEU A 61 6.19 3.35 -10.89
N GLY A 62 5.63 3.72 -12.06
CA GLY A 62 6.39 3.85 -13.31
C GLY A 62 7.46 4.95 -13.28
N ALA A 63 7.25 6.01 -12.48
CA ALA A 63 8.24 7.05 -12.21
C ALA A 63 9.30 6.64 -11.15
N GLY A 64 9.25 5.40 -10.64
CA GLY A 64 10.20 4.90 -9.65
C GLY A 64 9.89 5.31 -8.21
N HIS A 65 8.68 5.82 -7.94
CA HIS A 65 8.26 6.18 -6.58
C HIS A 65 7.56 5.02 -5.88
N ALA A 66 7.82 4.84 -4.59
CA ALA A 66 7.04 3.93 -3.78
C ALA A 66 5.70 4.57 -3.41
N VAL A 67 4.65 3.76 -3.24
CA VAL A 67 3.31 4.20 -2.85
C VAL A 67 2.86 3.39 -1.64
N GLN A 68 2.25 4.04 -0.66
CA GLN A 68 1.59 3.39 0.45
C GLN A 68 0.08 3.59 0.35
N LEU A 69 -0.67 2.50 0.41
CA LEU A 69 -2.12 2.48 0.46
C LEU A 69 -2.56 2.15 1.89
N ARG A 70 -3.58 2.84 2.36
CA ARG A 70 -4.28 2.52 3.60
C ARG A 70 -5.76 2.36 3.27
N TYR A 71 -6.33 1.23 3.65
CA TYR A 71 -7.73 0.91 3.33
C TYR A 71 -8.32 -0.01 4.40
N ARG A 72 -9.66 -0.08 4.46
CA ARG A 72 -10.40 -1.00 5.32
C ARG A 72 -11.04 -2.10 4.48
N HIS A 73 -10.75 -3.35 4.83
CA HIS A 73 -11.32 -4.54 4.19
C HIS A 73 -11.62 -5.60 5.26
N GLY A 74 -12.82 -6.16 5.26
CA GLY A 74 -13.25 -7.14 6.26
C GLY A 74 -13.21 -6.62 7.70
N GLY A 75 -13.53 -5.34 7.92
CA GLY A 75 -13.50 -4.68 9.24
C GLY A 75 -12.09 -4.40 9.80
N ARG A 76 -11.03 -4.73 9.05
CA ARG A 76 -9.63 -4.51 9.45
C ARG A 76 -9.00 -3.43 8.57
N GLN A 77 -8.10 -2.64 9.16
CA GLN A 77 -7.30 -1.68 8.40
C GLN A 77 -6.02 -2.36 7.91
N TRP A 78 -5.68 -2.14 6.65
CA TRP A 78 -4.51 -2.69 5.98
C TRP A 78 -3.58 -1.57 5.53
N LEU A 79 -2.29 -1.87 5.52
CA LEU A 79 -1.22 -1.03 4.99
C LEU A 79 -0.47 -1.81 3.92
N ASP A 80 -0.58 -1.35 2.69
CA ASP A 80 0.17 -1.89 1.56
C ASP A 80 1.25 -0.89 1.16
N THR A 81 2.49 -1.33 1.09
CA THR A 81 3.59 -0.55 0.51
C THR A 81 4.00 -1.19 -0.80
N LEU A 82 3.79 -0.46 -1.89
CA LEU A 82 4.13 -0.82 -3.25
C LEU A 82 5.44 -0.15 -3.63
N MET A 83 6.43 -0.94 -4.04
CA MET A 83 7.75 -0.45 -4.44
C MET A 83 8.10 -0.98 -5.83
N PRO A 84 8.46 -0.11 -6.78
CA PRO A 84 8.91 -0.58 -8.09
C PRO A 84 10.21 -1.37 -7.94
N VAL A 85 10.29 -2.52 -8.59
CA VAL A 85 11.46 -3.39 -8.69
C VAL A 85 11.69 -3.77 -10.16
N ALA A 86 12.85 -4.34 -10.49
CA ALA A 86 13.19 -4.64 -11.89
C ALA A 86 12.12 -5.51 -12.60
N ASP A 87 11.55 -6.48 -11.89
CA ASP A 87 10.62 -7.47 -12.45
C ASP A 87 9.14 -7.21 -12.08
N GLY A 88 8.79 -5.98 -11.66
CA GLY A 88 7.42 -5.61 -11.33
C GLY A 88 7.31 -4.69 -10.12
N VAL A 89 6.37 -4.99 -9.23
CA VAL A 89 6.12 -4.17 -8.03
C VAL A 89 6.14 -5.06 -6.80
N ARG A 90 7.06 -4.78 -5.87
CA ARG A 90 7.07 -5.45 -4.57
C ARG A 90 5.95 -4.89 -3.71
N LEU A 91 5.05 -5.77 -3.29
CA LEU A 91 4.07 -5.51 -2.25
C LEU A 91 4.65 -5.93 -0.91
N VAL A 92 4.54 -5.05 0.08
CA VAL A 92 4.67 -5.38 1.49
C VAL A 92 3.36 -5.01 2.17
N ARG A 93 2.63 -6.00 2.67
CA ARG A 93 1.32 -5.85 3.29
C ARG A 93 1.39 -6.21 4.76
N MET A 94 0.74 -5.41 5.58
CA MET A 94 0.49 -5.73 6.98
C MET A 94 -0.89 -5.25 7.39
N GLN A 95 -1.48 -5.93 8.37
CA GLN A 95 -2.60 -5.35 9.09
C GLN A 95 -2.09 -4.19 9.94
N ALA A 96 -2.77 -3.04 9.90
CA ALA A 96 -2.45 -1.95 10.79
C ALA A 96 -2.76 -2.34 12.25
N PRO A 97 -1.93 -1.94 13.22
CA PRO A 97 -2.23 -2.15 14.63
C PRO A 97 -3.54 -1.47 15.02
N ALA A 98 -4.26 -2.08 15.96
CA ALA A 98 -5.52 -1.59 16.50
C ALA A 98 -5.33 -0.31 17.34
#